data_AF-A0A7Y2K2A6-F1
#
_entry.id   AF-A0A7Y2K2A6-F1
#
_cell.length_a   1.000
_cell.length_b   1.000
_cell.length_c   1.000
_cell.angle_alpha   90.00
_cell.angle_beta   90.00
_cell.angle_gamma   90.00
#
_symmetry.space_group_name_H-M   'P 1'
#
loop_
_entity.id
_entity.type
_entity.pdbx_description
1 polymer ?
#
loop_
_entity_poly.entity_id
_entity_poly.type
_entity_poly.pdbx_seq_one_letter_code
_entity_poly.pdbx_strand_id
1 'polypeptide(L)'
;MEPIPSTILTGFLGAGKTTLLNRILHEDHGLRIAVIENEFGQENIDNEILVRDTGEQIVEMNNGCICCTVRGDLIVALNSLAQKRAAGEISFDRVVIETTGLANPGPVAQTFFVDEEVGANYMLDAVVTVVDARHAMDQLDQHEEAQRQVGFADKILLSKTDLVDAGAVEALKTRLRRMNPRAPISTSDFGRAPISDVLDLRGFNLNDKLELDPDFLLLEDAHDHDHDHGHEHGEHCAHDHVHSEACTTQDHHHSHHTDDIAAFVFKNERAFDPERLDQFLGSMVQVFGPQMLRYKGVLSMAGAERKVVFQGVHQIMGSDLGAKWGEDEPRSSKMVFIGKNLPKDVFIRGLEQCLV
;
A
#
# COMPACT_ATOMS: atom_id res chain seq x y z
N MET A 1 -10.28 5.59 -26.36
CA MET A 1 -10.93 6.08 -25.12
C MET A 1 -9.88 6.05 -24.04
N GLU A 2 -9.91 6.99 -23.10
CA GLU A 2 -9.02 6.89 -21.94
C GLU A 2 -9.40 5.67 -21.07
N PRO A 3 -8.44 4.95 -20.48
CA PRO A 3 -8.71 3.85 -19.58
C PRO A 3 -9.52 4.30 -18.37
N ILE A 4 -10.43 3.46 -17.91
CA ILE A 4 -11.30 3.78 -16.76
C ILE A 4 -10.51 3.58 -15.46
N PRO A 5 -10.40 4.61 -14.60
CA PRO A 5 -9.72 4.49 -13.32
C PRO A 5 -10.45 3.51 -12.40
N SER A 6 -9.69 2.58 -11.83
CA SER A 6 -10.19 1.50 -10.98
C SER A 6 -9.52 1.55 -9.62
N THR A 7 -10.29 1.61 -8.53
CA THR A 7 -9.76 1.67 -7.15
C THR A 7 -9.97 0.32 -6.47
N ILE A 8 -8.93 -0.20 -5.82
CA ILE A 8 -9.05 -1.41 -4.98
C ILE A 8 -9.30 -0.95 -3.55
N LEU A 9 -10.45 -1.32 -2.98
CA LEU A 9 -10.78 -1.09 -1.58
C LEU A 9 -10.50 -2.36 -0.78
N THR A 10 -9.55 -2.28 0.14
CA THR A 10 -9.10 -3.40 0.97
C THR A 10 -9.00 -3.02 2.44
N GLY A 11 -8.65 -3.98 3.30
CA GLY A 11 -8.61 -3.82 4.75
C GLY A 11 -9.17 -5.04 5.47
N PHE A 12 -8.72 -5.25 6.70
CA PHE A 12 -8.99 -6.48 7.43
C PHE A 12 -10.49 -6.65 7.75
N LEU A 13 -10.88 -7.85 8.20
CA LEU A 13 -12.26 -8.17 8.56
C LEU A 13 -12.82 -7.17 9.58
N GLY A 14 -14.01 -6.64 9.32
CA GLY A 14 -14.68 -5.67 10.20
C GLY A 14 -14.08 -4.26 10.19
N ALA A 15 -13.14 -3.93 9.30
CA ALA A 15 -12.52 -2.60 9.24
C ALA A 15 -13.49 -1.47 8.84
N GLY A 16 -14.64 -1.79 8.24
CA GLY A 16 -15.64 -0.82 7.76
C GLY A 16 -15.57 -0.52 6.26
N LYS A 17 -15.05 -1.48 5.45
CA LYS A 17 -15.02 -1.38 3.98
C LYS A 17 -16.41 -1.20 3.38
N THR A 18 -17.35 -2.10 3.71
CA THR A 18 -18.75 -2.05 3.26
C THR A 18 -19.45 -0.75 3.65
N THR A 19 -19.16 -0.21 4.84
CA THR A 19 -19.68 1.10 5.28
C THR A 19 -19.15 2.23 4.40
N LEU A 20 -17.85 2.22 4.08
CA LEU A 20 -17.24 3.19 3.17
C LEU A 20 -17.78 3.06 1.75
N LEU A 21 -17.91 1.83 1.24
CA LEU A 21 -18.45 1.55 -0.09
C LEU A 21 -19.88 2.06 -0.22
N ASN A 22 -20.74 1.74 0.75
CA ASN A 22 -22.11 2.24 0.82
C ASN A 22 -22.15 3.77 0.77
N ARG A 23 -21.29 4.44 1.54
CA ARG A 23 -21.24 5.89 1.51
C ARG A 23 -20.84 6.43 0.13
N ILE A 24 -19.83 5.84 -0.50
CA ILE A 24 -19.40 6.23 -1.84
C ILE A 24 -20.60 6.16 -2.79
N LEU A 25 -21.41 5.11 -2.74
CA LEU A 25 -22.58 4.94 -3.61
C LEU A 25 -23.78 5.88 -3.29
N HIS A 26 -23.88 6.41 -2.08
CA HIS A 26 -25.05 7.22 -1.69
C HIS A 26 -24.79 8.74 -1.68
N GLU A 27 -23.52 9.16 -1.74
CA GLU A 27 -23.15 10.58 -1.70
C GLU A 27 -23.26 11.20 -3.11
N ASP A 28 -23.83 12.40 -3.22
CA ASP A 28 -23.94 13.09 -4.52
C ASP A 28 -22.61 13.71 -4.93
N HIS A 29 -21.72 12.89 -5.45
CA HIS A 29 -20.41 13.28 -5.96
C HIS A 29 -20.37 13.42 -7.49
N GLY A 30 -21.50 13.21 -8.18
CA GLY A 30 -21.64 13.39 -9.63
C GLY A 30 -20.82 12.44 -10.50
N LEU A 31 -20.32 11.33 -9.94
CA LEU A 31 -19.59 10.29 -10.67
C LEU A 31 -20.46 9.04 -10.76
N ARG A 32 -20.37 8.31 -11.88
CA ARG A 32 -21.02 7.00 -11.99
C ARG A 32 -20.00 5.91 -11.69
N ILE A 33 -20.25 5.12 -10.65
CA ILE A 33 -19.31 4.11 -10.17
C ILE A 33 -19.88 2.72 -10.43
N ALA A 34 -19.07 1.85 -11.03
CA ALA A 34 -19.34 0.41 -11.08
C ALA A 34 -18.61 -0.27 -9.91
N VAL A 35 -19.30 -1.15 -9.20
CA VAL A 35 -18.73 -1.85 -8.04
C VAL A 35 -18.62 -3.34 -8.34
N ILE A 36 -17.46 -3.90 -7.98
CA ILE A 36 -17.18 -5.33 -8.00
C ILE A 36 -16.88 -5.76 -6.57
N GLU A 37 -17.75 -6.59 -6.00
CA GLU A 37 -17.56 -7.19 -4.68
C GLU A 37 -16.97 -8.58 -4.84
N ASN A 38 -15.79 -8.79 -4.26
CA ASN A 38 -15.12 -10.08 -4.23
C ASN A 38 -15.25 -10.67 -2.81
N GLU A 39 -16.36 -11.35 -2.50
CA GLU A 39 -16.58 -12.09 -1.25
C GLU A 39 -16.32 -13.60 -1.38
N PHE A 40 -15.66 -14.20 -0.38
CA PHE A 40 -15.61 -15.66 -0.17
C PHE A 40 -16.46 -15.99 1.06
N GLY A 41 -17.66 -16.55 0.90
CA GLY A 41 -18.49 -17.02 2.01
C GLY A 41 -19.99 -17.01 1.70
N GLN A 42 -20.74 -17.97 2.26
CA GLN A 42 -22.20 -18.09 2.11
C GLN A 42 -22.94 -17.12 3.06
N GLU A 43 -24.08 -16.61 2.57
CA GLU A 43 -25.09 -15.75 3.24
C GLU A 43 -24.86 -14.24 3.18
N ASN A 44 -25.33 -13.66 2.07
CA ASN A 44 -25.55 -12.23 1.85
C ASN A 44 -26.60 -11.66 2.81
N ILE A 45 -26.17 -11.10 3.94
CA ILE A 45 -27.00 -10.23 4.79
C ILE A 45 -26.91 -8.77 4.31
N ASP A 46 -25.81 -8.39 3.65
CA ASP A 46 -25.55 -7.00 3.25
C ASP A 46 -26.26 -6.55 1.95
N ASN A 47 -26.84 -7.50 1.21
CA ASN A 47 -27.57 -7.25 -0.05
C ASN A 47 -28.80 -6.36 0.08
N GLU A 48 -29.37 -6.20 1.28
CA GLU A 48 -30.55 -5.35 1.48
C GLU A 48 -30.22 -3.85 1.58
N ILE A 49 -28.95 -3.50 1.80
CA ILE A 49 -28.51 -2.11 2.00
C ILE A 49 -28.08 -1.41 0.71
N LEU A 50 -27.65 -2.17 -0.32
CA LEU A 50 -26.95 -1.62 -1.48
C LEU A 50 -27.82 -1.40 -2.74
N VAL A 51 -29.08 -1.85 -2.75
CA VAL A 51 -29.93 -1.79 -3.95
C VAL A 51 -31.14 -0.90 -3.70
N ARG A 52 -30.97 0.44 -3.72
CA ARG A 52 -32.10 1.38 -3.84
C ARG A 52 -31.77 2.63 -4.68
N ASP A 53 -32.31 2.65 -5.89
CA ASP A 53 -32.88 3.81 -6.61
C ASP A 53 -31.96 4.96 -7.08
N THR A 54 -30.66 4.74 -7.29
CA THR A 54 -29.74 5.74 -7.85
C THR A 54 -28.89 5.19 -9.00
N GLY A 55 -29.42 5.01 -10.22
CA GLY A 55 -28.64 4.91 -11.48
C GLY A 55 -27.37 4.04 -11.60
N GLU A 56 -27.03 3.24 -10.58
CA GLU A 56 -25.74 2.62 -10.34
C GLU A 56 -25.86 1.11 -10.53
N GLN A 57 -24.78 0.49 -11.00
CA GLN A 57 -24.79 -0.93 -11.34
C GLN A 57 -23.75 -1.68 -10.52
N ILE A 58 -24.26 -2.58 -9.68
CA ILE A 58 -23.48 -3.50 -8.87
C ILE A 58 -23.40 -4.82 -9.64
N VAL A 59 -22.19 -5.30 -9.93
CA VAL A 59 -21.97 -6.60 -10.57
C VAL A 59 -21.36 -7.54 -9.52
N GLU A 60 -22.22 -8.42 -9.01
CA GLU A 60 -21.86 -9.45 -8.02
C GLU A 60 -21.13 -10.62 -8.69
N MET A 61 -20.07 -11.12 -8.06
CA MET A 61 -19.31 -12.27 -8.52
C MET A 61 -19.58 -13.49 -7.62
N ASN A 62 -19.92 -14.64 -8.23
CA ASN A 62 -20.23 -15.86 -7.49
C ASN A 62 -19.08 -16.89 -7.57
N ASN A 63 -18.53 -17.22 -6.39
CA ASN A 63 -17.69 -18.35 -5.95
C ASN A 63 -17.09 -19.34 -6.98
N GLY A 64 -15.75 -19.43 -6.94
CA GLY A 64 -14.98 -20.66 -7.16
C GLY A 64 -13.76 -20.71 -6.22
N CYS A 65 -13.56 -21.81 -5.49
CA CYS A 65 -12.37 -22.02 -4.65
C CYS A 65 -11.09 -22.25 -5.48
N ILE A 66 -9.96 -22.03 -4.80
CA ILE A 66 -8.55 -22.17 -5.21
C ILE A 66 -8.00 -20.87 -5.78
N CYS A 67 -6.94 -20.36 -5.15
CA CYS A 67 -6.18 -19.12 -5.35
C CYS A 67 -5.85 -18.66 -6.80
N CYS A 68 -6.28 -19.39 -7.82
CA CYS A 68 -6.28 -19.04 -9.25
C CYS A 68 -7.60 -18.43 -9.75
N THR A 69 -8.72 -18.56 -9.01
CA THR A 69 -10.07 -18.12 -9.45
C THR A 69 -10.28 -16.62 -9.27
N VAL A 70 -9.80 -16.01 -8.19
CA VAL A 70 -10.00 -14.58 -7.91
C VAL A 70 -9.58 -13.67 -9.06
N ARG A 71 -8.40 -13.93 -9.64
CA ARG A 71 -7.91 -13.17 -10.78
C ARG A 71 -8.72 -13.46 -12.05
N GLY A 72 -9.03 -14.73 -12.31
CA GLY A 72 -9.81 -15.13 -13.49
C GLY A 72 -11.22 -14.54 -13.47
N ASP A 73 -11.90 -14.66 -12.33
CA ASP A 73 -13.25 -14.15 -12.14
C ASP A 73 -13.25 -12.62 -12.27
N LEU A 74 -12.23 -11.93 -11.74
CA LEU A 74 -12.10 -10.47 -11.85
C LEU A 74 -11.93 -10.03 -13.31
N ILE A 75 -11.09 -10.73 -14.08
CA ILE A 75 -10.90 -10.47 -15.52
C ILE A 75 -12.24 -10.62 -16.24
N VAL A 76 -12.99 -11.69 -15.94
CA VAL A 76 -14.31 -11.93 -16.54
C VAL A 76 -15.29 -10.80 -16.20
N ALA A 77 -15.35 -10.36 -14.94
CA ALA A 77 -16.22 -9.28 -14.51
C ALA A 77 -15.86 -7.95 -15.19
N LEU A 78 -14.58 -7.58 -15.21
CA LEU A 78 -14.09 -6.37 -15.86
C LEU A 78 -14.35 -6.38 -17.37
N ASN A 79 -14.12 -7.50 -18.05
CA ASN A 79 -14.39 -7.62 -19.48
C ASN A 79 -15.89 -7.56 -19.78
N SER A 80 -16.74 -8.16 -18.92
CA SER A 80 -18.20 -8.05 -19.05
C SER A 80 -18.68 -6.60 -18.90
N LEU A 81 -18.16 -5.87 -17.91
CA LEU A 81 -18.45 -4.44 -17.72
C LEU A 81 -18.00 -3.61 -18.94
N ALA A 82 -16.81 -3.89 -19.48
CA ALA A 82 -16.28 -3.20 -20.65
C ALA A 82 -17.16 -3.43 -21.89
N GLN A 83 -17.61 -4.67 -22.11
CA GLN A 83 -18.49 -5.04 -23.21
C GLN A 83 -19.86 -4.35 -23.12
N LYS A 84 -20.50 -4.39 -21.94
CA LYS A 84 -21.79 -3.70 -21.71
C LYS A 84 -21.67 -2.19 -21.88
N ARG A 85 -20.56 -1.59 -21.44
CA ARG A 85 -20.28 -0.17 -21.62
C ARG A 85 -20.07 0.19 -23.09
N ALA A 86 -19.33 -0.64 -23.82
CA ALA A 86 -19.12 -0.47 -25.26
C ALA A 86 -20.42 -0.62 -26.07
N ALA A 87 -21.34 -1.49 -25.62
CA ALA A 87 -22.68 -1.66 -26.19
C ALA A 87 -23.64 -0.52 -25.82
N GLY A 88 -23.28 0.38 -24.90
CA GLY A 88 -24.12 1.47 -24.43
C GLY A 88 -25.26 1.04 -23.49
N GLU A 89 -25.22 -0.20 -22.98
CA GLU A 89 -26.21 -0.72 -22.03
C GLU A 89 -26.04 -0.10 -20.64
N ILE A 90 -24.79 0.22 -20.29
CA ILE A 90 -24.39 0.72 -18.98
C ILE A 90 -23.39 1.87 -19.17
N SER A 91 -23.32 2.78 -18.20
CA SER A 91 -22.37 3.88 -18.25
C SER A 91 -21.79 4.13 -16.87
N PHE A 92 -20.47 4.14 -16.78
CA PHE A 92 -19.74 4.45 -15.57
C PHE A 92 -18.42 5.16 -15.92
N ASP A 93 -17.95 5.95 -14.95
CA ASP A 93 -16.76 6.78 -15.01
C ASP A 93 -15.60 6.16 -14.22
N ARG A 94 -15.90 5.29 -13.24
CA ARG A 94 -14.92 4.62 -12.37
C ARG A 94 -15.35 3.21 -12.00
N VAL A 95 -14.39 2.38 -11.60
CA VAL A 95 -14.63 1.07 -10.97
C VAL A 95 -14.10 1.07 -9.55
N VAL A 96 -14.84 0.49 -8.60
CA VAL A 96 -14.35 0.16 -7.26
C VAL A 96 -14.41 -1.35 -7.09
N ILE A 97 -13.28 -1.94 -6.68
CA ILE A 97 -13.15 -3.37 -6.43
C ILE A 97 -12.99 -3.56 -4.92
N GLU A 98 -14.02 -4.05 -4.25
CA GLU A 98 -13.91 -4.47 -2.85
C GLU A 98 -13.31 -5.88 -2.78
N THR A 99 -12.25 -6.03 -2.00
CA THR A 99 -11.64 -7.34 -1.72
C THR A 99 -12.07 -7.85 -0.35
N THR A 100 -12.17 -9.17 -0.16
CA THR A 100 -12.42 -9.76 1.17
C THR A 100 -11.46 -9.24 2.24
N GLY A 101 -11.87 -9.32 3.50
CA GLY A 101 -11.01 -8.92 4.61
C GLY A 101 -9.70 -9.70 4.74
N LEU A 102 -9.58 -10.86 4.11
CA LEU A 102 -8.39 -11.71 4.10
C LEU A 102 -7.69 -11.73 2.73
N ALA A 103 -8.22 -11.03 1.74
CA ALA A 103 -7.66 -11.03 0.41
C ALA A 103 -6.34 -10.24 0.38
N ASN A 104 -5.39 -10.76 -0.39
CA ASN A 104 -4.18 -10.05 -0.75
C ASN A 104 -4.47 -9.14 -1.96
N PRO A 105 -4.27 -7.81 -1.87
CA PRO A 105 -4.52 -6.89 -2.99
C PRO A 105 -3.51 -7.04 -4.14
N GLY A 106 -2.36 -7.70 -3.93
CA GLY A 106 -1.32 -7.87 -4.95
C GLY A 106 -1.80 -8.54 -6.24
N PRO A 107 -2.36 -9.77 -6.20
CA PRO A 107 -2.90 -10.45 -7.39
C PRO A 107 -4.01 -9.66 -8.12
N VAL A 108 -4.85 -8.94 -7.37
CA VAL A 108 -5.89 -8.06 -7.93
C VAL A 108 -5.23 -6.92 -8.71
N ALA A 109 -4.27 -6.22 -8.09
CA ALA A 109 -3.54 -5.12 -8.71
C ALA A 109 -2.75 -5.55 -9.95
N GLN A 110 -2.13 -6.74 -9.94
CA GLN A 110 -1.38 -7.28 -11.08
C GLN A 110 -2.26 -7.48 -12.33
N THR A 111 -3.55 -7.73 -12.16
CA THR A 111 -4.48 -7.97 -13.27
C THR A 111 -4.45 -6.84 -14.30
N PHE A 112 -4.35 -5.58 -13.82
CA PHE A 112 -4.31 -4.38 -14.67
C PHE A 112 -3.05 -4.25 -15.52
N PHE A 113 -1.98 -5.00 -15.22
CA PHE A 113 -0.71 -4.92 -15.93
C PHE A 113 -0.39 -6.18 -16.73
N VAL A 114 -0.92 -7.34 -16.32
CA VAL A 114 -0.65 -8.62 -17.00
C VAL A 114 -1.70 -8.93 -18.06
N ASP A 115 -2.95 -8.51 -17.86
CA ASP A 115 -4.02 -8.78 -18.83
C ASP A 115 -4.16 -7.61 -19.83
N GLU A 116 -3.95 -7.89 -21.12
CA GLU A 116 -3.94 -6.87 -22.17
C GLU A 116 -5.33 -6.23 -22.39
N GLU A 117 -6.42 -7.01 -22.26
CA GLU A 117 -7.77 -6.49 -22.47
C GLU A 117 -8.20 -5.61 -21.30
N VAL A 118 -7.89 -6.03 -20.07
CA VAL A 118 -8.10 -5.21 -18.88
C VAL A 118 -7.26 -3.93 -18.96
N GLY A 119 -5.96 -4.03 -19.26
CA GLY A 119 -5.07 -2.86 -19.34
C GLY A 119 -5.43 -1.88 -20.47
N ALA A 120 -6.11 -2.34 -21.52
CA ALA A 120 -6.61 -1.48 -22.59
C ALA A 120 -7.86 -0.67 -22.19
N ASN A 121 -8.69 -1.21 -21.30
CA ASN A 121 -9.98 -0.61 -20.92
C ASN A 121 -9.93 0.08 -19.54
N TYR A 122 -9.05 -0.35 -18.65
CA TYR A 122 -8.97 0.08 -17.27
C TYR A 122 -7.54 0.44 -16.87
N MET A 123 -7.42 1.34 -15.90
CA MET A 123 -6.16 1.67 -15.25
C MET A 123 -6.36 1.58 -13.75
N LEU A 124 -5.43 0.93 -13.05
CA LEU A 124 -5.44 0.93 -11.58
C LEU A 124 -5.11 2.34 -11.08
N ASP A 125 -6.02 2.93 -10.31
CA ASP A 125 -5.89 4.27 -9.73
C ASP A 125 -5.08 4.19 -8.42
N ALA A 126 -5.58 3.42 -7.45
CA ALA A 126 -4.96 3.24 -6.15
C ALA A 126 -5.47 2.00 -5.41
N VAL A 127 -4.68 1.55 -4.43
CA VAL A 127 -5.11 0.63 -3.36
C VAL A 127 -5.40 1.45 -2.10
N VAL A 128 -6.67 1.50 -1.71
CA VAL A 128 -7.13 2.16 -0.48
C VAL A 128 -7.33 1.11 0.60
N THR A 129 -6.64 1.25 1.73
CA THR A 129 -6.72 0.31 2.84
C THR A 129 -7.43 0.93 4.04
N VAL A 130 -8.53 0.33 4.47
CA VAL A 130 -9.25 0.69 5.69
C VAL A 130 -8.68 -0.08 6.86
N VAL A 131 -8.29 0.62 7.92
CA VAL A 131 -7.64 0.05 9.11
C VAL A 131 -8.45 0.39 10.36
N ASP A 132 -8.92 -0.62 11.08
CA ASP A 132 -9.67 -0.46 12.32
C ASP A 132 -8.75 -0.01 13.47
N ALA A 133 -8.84 1.25 13.88
CA ALA A 133 -7.95 1.80 14.91
C ALA A 133 -8.01 1.05 16.26
N ARG A 134 -9.14 0.38 16.56
CA ARG A 134 -9.31 -0.38 17.79
C ARG A 134 -8.61 -1.73 17.77
N HIS A 135 -8.59 -2.41 16.63
CA HIS A 135 -8.12 -3.80 16.53
C HIS A 135 -6.83 -3.95 15.70
N ALA A 136 -6.39 -2.91 15.00
CA ALA A 136 -5.30 -3.00 14.04
C ALA A 136 -3.97 -3.48 14.64
N MET A 137 -3.63 -3.07 15.87
CA MET A 137 -2.37 -3.50 16.49
C MET A 137 -2.29 -5.03 16.61
N ASP A 138 -3.34 -5.64 17.15
CA ASP A 138 -3.44 -7.10 17.29
C ASP A 138 -3.54 -7.79 15.92
N GLN A 139 -4.31 -7.21 14.99
CA GLN A 139 -4.47 -7.77 13.64
C GLN A 139 -3.14 -7.78 12.87
N LEU A 140 -2.34 -6.72 12.99
CA LEU A 140 -1.02 -6.64 12.38
C LEU A 140 -0.04 -7.62 13.03
N ASP A 141 -0.16 -7.91 14.32
CA ASP A 141 0.68 -8.92 15.00
C ASP A 141 0.33 -10.35 14.58
N GLN A 142 -0.95 -10.64 14.39
CA GLN A 142 -1.44 -12.02 14.20
C GLN A 142 -1.61 -12.42 12.74
N HIS A 143 -1.80 -11.46 11.83
CA HIS A 143 -2.20 -11.74 10.46
C HIS A 143 -1.31 -11.03 9.45
N GLU A 144 -0.56 -11.83 8.69
CA GLU A 144 0.26 -11.37 7.58
C GLU A 144 -0.59 -10.65 6.51
N GLU A 145 -1.84 -11.05 6.33
CA GLU A 145 -2.78 -10.43 5.40
C GLU A 145 -3.02 -8.95 5.72
N ALA A 146 -3.19 -8.61 7.01
CA ALA A 146 -3.34 -7.22 7.46
C ALA A 146 -2.07 -6.41 7.14
N GLN A 147 -0.89 -7.00 7.38
CA GLN A 147 0.38 -6.36 7.04
C GLN A 147 0.54 -6.15 5.53
N ARG A 148 0.12 -7.13 4.70
CA ARG A 148 0.17 -7.04 3.23
C ARG A 148 -0.76 -5.96 2.72
N GLN A 149 -1.98 -5.88 3.24
CA GLN A 149 -2.94 -4.82 2.88
C GLN A 149 -2.33 -3.43 3.13
N VAL A 150 -1.75 -3.21 4.31
CA VAL A 150 -1.01 -1.97 4.61
C VAL A 150 0.16 -1.75 3.66
N GLY A 151 0.96 -2.78 3.37
CA GLY A 151 2.13 -2.69 2.48
C GLY A 151 1.81 -2.35 1.03
N PHE A 152 0.62 -2.69 0.54
CA PHE A 152 0.17 -2.34 -0.82
C PHE A 152 -0.57 -1.01 -0.91
N ALA A 153 -0.96 -0.42 0.21
CA ALA A 153 -1.76 0.79 0.23
C ALA A 153 -1.05 1.96 -0.49
N ASP A 154 -1.77 2.69 -1.32
CA ASP A 154 -1.41 4.05 -1.71
C ASP A 154 -2.07 5.08 -0.77
N LYS A 155 -3.12 4.69 -0.05
CA LYS A 155 -3.82 5.49 0.97
C LYS A 155 -4.29 4.60 2.12
N ILE A 156 -4.12 5.07 3.35
CA ILE A 156 -4.64 4.39 4.54
C ILE A 156 -5.72 5.27 5.20
N LEU A 157 -6.88 4.67 5.46
CA LEU A 157 -8.01 5.27 6.16
C LEU A 157 -8.18 4.61 7.52
N LEU A 158 -7.91 5.36 8.59
CA LEU A 158 -8.15 4.87 9.95
C LEU A 158 -9.62 5.00 10.30
N SER A 159 -10.26 3.88 10.60
CA SER A 159 -11.64 3.85 11.08
C SER A 159 -11.73 3.67 12.59
N LYS A 160 -12.90 3.96 13.16
CA LYS A 160 -13.21 3.73 14.58
C LYS A 160 -12.23 4.42 15.55
N THR A 161 -11.66 5.54 15.12
CA THR A 161 -10.73 6.34 15.94
C THR A 161 -11.41 6.96 17.17
N ASP A 162 -12.74 7.06 17.15
CA ASP A 162 -13.58 7.45 18.28
C ASP A 162 -13.62 6.41 19.42
N LEU A 163 -13.21 5.15 19.14
CA LEU A 163 -13.20 4.07 20.12
C LEU A 163 -11.86 3.91 20.86
N VAL A 164 -10.86 4.73 20.53
CA VAL A 164 -9.50 4.67 21.09
C VAL A 164 -9.02 6.06 21.48
N ASP A 165 -8.07 6.14 22.40
CA ASP A 165 -7.47 7.41 22.79
C ASP A 165 -6.47 7.92 21.73
N ALA A 166 -6.14 9.21 21.81
CA ALA A 166 -5.22 9.84 20.85
C ALA A 166 -3.81 9.23 20.87
N GLY A 167 -3.35 8.72 22.02
CA GLY A 167 -2.04 8.07 22.13
C GLY A 167 -2.00 6.75 21.37
N ALA A 168 -3.06 5.93 21.48
CA ALA A 168 -3.20 4.70 20.72
C ALA A 168 -3.25 4.96 19.19
N VAL A 169 -3.95 6.01 18.75
CA VAL A 169 -3.99 6.41 17.33
C VAL A 169 -2.61 6.78 16.82
N GLU A 170 -1.85 7.59 17.56
CA GLU A 170 -0.50 7.99 17.16
C GLU A 170 0.50 6.82 17.17
N ALA A 171 0.37 5.89 18.13
CA ALA A 171 1.16 4.65 18.13
C ALA A 171 0.87 3.79 16.89
N LEU A 172 -0.41 3.62 16.53
CA LEU A 172 -0.81 2.91 15.32
C LEU A 172 -0.29 3.60 14.06
N LYS A 173 -0.43 4.93 13.94
CA LYS A 173 0.13 5.68 12.80
C LYS A 173 1.63 5.49 12.67
N THR A 174 2.36 5.49 13.79
CA THR A 174 3.81 5.27 13.81
C THR A 174 4.16 3.89 13.26
N ARG A 175 3.45 2.85 13.70
CA ARG A 175 3.62 1.49 13.17
C ARG A 175 3.29 1.39 11.68
N LEU A 176 2.15 1.94 11.25
CA LEU A 176 1.73 1.94 9.85
C LEU A 176 2.73 2.67 8.94
N ARG A 177 3.28 3.81 9.37
CA ARG A 177 4.33 4.53 8.63
C ARG A 177 5.62 3.71 8.49
N ARG A 178 5.99 2.92 9.51
CA ARG A 178 7.15 2.01 9.44
C ARG A 178 6.95 0.93 8.37
N MET A 179 5.74 0.39 8.26
CA MET A 179 5.40 -0.65 7.28
C MET A 179 5.26 -0.07 5.87
N ASN A 180 4.55 1.05 5.73
CA ASN A 180 4.32 1.73 4.47
C ASN A 180 4.42 3.26 4.63
N PRO A 181 5.62 3.83 4.42
CA PRO A 181 5.87 5.27 4.57
C PRO A 181 5.35 6.08 3.37
N ARG A 182 4.82 5.43 2.33
CA ARG A 182 4.32 6.11 1.14
C ARG A 182 2.85 6.47 1.21
N ALA A 183 2.08 5.71 1.98
CA ALA A 183 0.64 5.87 2.04
C ALA A 183 0.28 6.97 3.03
N PRO A 184 -0.32 8.08 2.60
CA PRO A 184 -0.84 9.08 3.53
C PRO A 184 -1.90 8.44 4.42
N ILE A 185 -1.83 8.74 5.72
CA ILE A 185 -2.77 8.22 6.72
C ILE A 185 -3.74 9.33 7.08
N SER A 186 -5.03 9.13 6.82
CA SER A 186 -6.09 10.03 7.29
C SER A 186 -7.08 9.29 8.17
N THR A 187 -7.63 10.00 9.15
CA THR A 187 -8.72 9.49 9.98
C THR A 187 -10.02 9.60 9.21
N SER A 188 -10.67 8.46 8.96
CA SER A 188 -12.02 8.40 8.42
C SER A 188 -12.98 8.24 9.58
N ASP A 189 -13.59 9.34 10.00
CA ASP A 189 -14.94 9.24 10.55
C ASP A 189 -15.83 8.99 9.33
N PHE A 190 -16.43 7.80 9.25
CA PHE A 190 -17.13 7.32 8.05
C PHE A 190 -18.25 8.26 7.57
N GLY A 191 -18.60 9.33 8.29
CA GLY A 191 -19.49 10.40 7.84
C GLY A 191 -18.86 11.73 7.36
N ARG A 192 -17.53 11.92 7.33
CA ARG A 192 -16.92 13.24 7.02
C ARG A 192 -15.74 13.30 6.05
N ALA A 193 -15.04 12.19 5.79
CA ALA A 193 -13.89 12.22 4.87
C ALA A 193 -14.35 12.50 3.42
N PRO A 194 -13.81 13.50 2.70
CA PRO A 194 -14.15 13.77 1.30
C PRO A 194 -13.95 12.56 0.39
N ILE A 195 -14.85 12.30 -0.56
CA ILE A 195 -14.70 11.19 -1.53
C ILE A 195 -13.45 11.34 -2.40
N SER A 196 -12.99 12.57 -2.63
CA SER A 196 -11.70 12.86 -3.26
C SER A 196 -10.49 12.30 -2.51
N ASP A 197 -10.63 11.96 -1.23
CA ASP A 197 -9.56 11.33 -0.44
C ASP A 197 -9.51 9.81 -0.65
N VAL A 198 -10.47 9.25 -1.38
CA VAL A 198 -10.62 7.82 -1.68
C VAL A 198 -10.45 7.54 -3.18
N LEU A 199 -10.93 8.45 -4.03
CA LEU A 199 -10.89 8.33 -5.49
C LEU A 199 -9.95 9.39 -6.10
N ASP A 200 -9.32 9.07 -7.22
CA ASP A 200 -8.41 9.95 -8.00
C ASP A 200 -7.04 10.17 -7.36
N LEU A 201 -6.58 9.17 -6.61
CA LEU A 201 -5.32 9.24 -5.87
C LEU A 201 -4.09 9.07 -6.78
N ARG A 202 -4.27 8.53 -8.00
CA ARG A 202 -3.21 8.32 -9.00
C ARG A 202 -1.97 7.63 -8.43
N GLY A 203 -2.15 6.75 -7.45
CA GLY A 203 -1.06 6.04 -6.76
C GLY A 203 -0.15 5.26 -7.70
N PHE A 204 -0.69 4.88 -8.86
CA PHE A 204 -0.01 4.16 -9.94
C PHE A 204 0.38 5.02 -11.15
N ASN A 205 0.15 6.33 -11.15
CA ASN A 205 0.56 7.18 -12.26
C ASN A 205 2.07 7.45 -12.20
N LEU A 206 2.74 7.21 -13.33
CA LEU A 206 4.18 7.37 -13.52
C LEU A 206 4.60 8.86 -13.56
N ASN A 207 3.66 9.76 -13.84
CA ASN A 207 3.92 11.19 -14.03
C ASN A 207 3.86 12.03 -12.76
N ASP A 208 3.39 11.46 -11.64
CA ASP A 208 3.23 12.23 -10.41
C ASP A 208 4.55 12.33 -9.63
N LYS A 209 4.83 13.56 -9.19
CA LYS A 209 5.92 13.89 -8.28
C LYS A 209 5.88 12.90 -7.12
N LEU A 210 7.01 12.26 -6.80
CA LEU A 210 7.15 11.62 -5.49
C LEU A 210 7.13 12.70 -4.42
N GLU A 211 5.95 13.16 -4.05
CA GLU A 211 5.70 13.87 -2.81
C GLU A 211 5.72 12.81 -1.71
N LEU A 212 6.93 12.46 -1.28
CA LEU A 212 7.09 11.73 -0.04
C LEU A 212 6.79 12.72 1.08
N ASP A 213 5.89 12.32 1.98
CA ASP A 213 5.52 13.06 3.19
C ASP A 213 6.76 13.74 3.80
N PRO A 214 6.78 15.04 4.13
CA PRO A 214 7.92 15.66 4.79
C PRO A 214 8.38 14.91 6.05
N ASP A 215 7.46 14.25 6.77
CA ASP A 215 7.78 13.39 7.93
C ASP A 215 8.70 12.21 7.55
N PHE A 216 8.69 11.78 6.29
CA PHE A 216 9.63 10.81 5.71
C PHE A 216 11.09 11.26 5.78
N LEU A 217 11.37 12.57 5.65
CA LEU A 217 12.72 13.12 5.76
C LEU A 217 13.17 13.23 7.22
N LEU A 218 12.21 13.25 8.16
CA LEU A 218 12.46 13.34 9.59
C LEU A 218 12.65 11.97 10.24
N LEU A 219 12.23 10.88 9.58
CA LEU A 219 12.42 9.50 10.04
C LEU A 219 13.83 8.94 9.79
N GLU A 220 14.81 9.77 9.42
CA GLU A 220 16.20 9.32 9.19
C GLU A 220 16.92 8.78 10.44
N ASP A 221 16.30 8.78 11.62
CA ASP A 221 16.92 8.31 12.88
C ASP A 221 16.09 7.26 13.64
N ALA A 222 15.31 6.41 12.97
CA ALA A 222 14.67 5.26 13.65
C ALA A 222 15.66 4.09 13.85
N HIS A 223 16.64 4.32 14.72
CA HIS A 223 17.41 3.36 15.53
C HIS A 223 17.71 1.98 14.91
N ASP A 224 18.93 1.84 14.38
CA ASP A 224 19.72 0.61 14.57
C ASP A 224 20.01 0.48 16.07
N HIS A 225 19.14 -0.22 16.80
CA HIS A 225 19.55 -0.88 18.03
C HIS A 225 19.93 -2.31 17.69
N ASP A 226 21.12 -2.44 17.09
CA ASP A 226 21.93 -3.65 17.24
C ASP A 226 22.20 -3.82 18.75
N HIS A 227 21.32 -4.54 19.43
CA HIS A 227 21.62 -5.06 20.76
C HIS A 227 22.51 -6.28 20.59
N ASP A 228 23.80 -6.01 20.36
CA ASP A 228 24.87 -6.97 20.58
C ASP A 228 24.95 -7.27 22.08
N HIS A 229 24.12 -8.20 22.55
CA HIS A 229 24.28 -8.79 23.87
C HIS A 229 25.39 -9.84 23.80
N GLY A 230 26.62 -9.35 23.75
CA GLY A 230 27.80 -10.10 24.18
C GLY A 230 27.68 -10.45 25.66
N HIS A 231 27.00 -11.54 25.98
CA HIS A 231 27.08 -12.14 27.31
C HIS A 231 28.40 -12.91 27.42
N GLU A 232 29.47 -12.20 27.78
CA GLU A 232 30.63 -12.83 28.43
C GLU A 232 30.20 -13.28 29.83
N HIS A 233 30.08 -14.59 30.03
CA HIS A 233 29.99 -15.17 31.37
C HIS A 233 31.38 -15.12 32.03
N GLY A 234 31.64 -14.01 32.73
CA GLY A 234 32.79 -13.82 33.62
C GLY A 234 32.37 -13.79 35.09
N GLU A 235 33.13 -14.49 35.92
CA GLU A 235 32.85 -14.86 37.30
C GLU A 235 32.74 -13.69 38.30
N HIS A 236 31.93 -13.90 39.35
CA HIS A 236 31.92 -13.25 40.67
C HIS A 236 31.69 -11.73 40.76
N CYS A 237 30.57 -11.34 41.40
CA CYS A 237 30.54 -10.37 42.52
C CYS A 237 29.16 -10.37 43.20
N ALA A 238 29.15 -10.58 44.52
CA ALA A 238 27.98 -10.47 45.37
C ALA A 238 27.90 -9.06 45.96
N HIS A 239 26.77 -8.36 45.80
CA HIS A 239 26.39 -7.25 46.67
C HIS A 239 24.85 -7.13 46.76
N ASP A 240 24.35 -7.30 47.99
CA ASP A 240 23.03 -6.89 48.45
C ASP A 240 22.93 -5.36 48.50
N HIS A 241 21.84 -4.78 47.99
CA HIS A 241 21.31 -3.51 48.47
C HIS A 241 19.78 -3.48 48.47
N VAL A 242 19.25 -2.93 49.56
CA VAL A 242 17.85 -2.89 49.96
C VAL A 242 17.41 -1.41 50.10
N HIS A 243 16.20 -1.14 49.59
CA HIS A 243 15.22 -0.06 49.83
C HIS A 243 15.31 1.36 49.22
N SER A 244 14.15 1.70 48.61
CA SER A 244 13.38 2.95 48.59
C SER A 244 13.95 4.19 47.92
N GLU A 245 13.29 4.64 46.84
CA GLU A 245 12.54 5.90 46.76
C GLU A 245 11.74 5.94 45.44
N ALA A 246 10.67 6.71 45.44
CA ALA A 246 9.69 6.81 44.37
C ALA A 246 10.30 7.29 43.04
N CYS A 247 10.35 6.40 42.05
CA CYS A 247 10.37 6.77 40.65
C CYS A 247 9.15 6.11 40.00
N THR A 248 8.13 6.91 39.68
CA THR A 248 7.12 6.55 38.69
C THR A 248 7.79 6.53 37.33
N THR A 249 8.62 5.52 37.05
CA THR A 249 8.94 5.16 35.69
C THR A 249 7.71 4.48 35.16
N GLN A 250 6.95 5.20 34.33
CA GLN A 250 6.04 4.55 33.40
C GLN A 250 6.91 3.56 32.63
N ASP A 251 6.72 2.28 32.90
CA ASP A 251 7.19 1.21 32.03
C ASP A 251 6.50 1.46 30.68
N HIS A 252 7.18 2.20 29.80
CA HIS A 252 6.91 2.17 28.39
C HIS A 252 7.25 0.76 27.95
N HIS A 253 6.27 -0.14 28.09
CA HIS A 253 6.24 -1.40 27.37
C HIS A 253 6.27 -1.05 25.89
N HIS A 254 7.47 -0.88 25.35
CA HIS A 254 7.70 -0.96 23.92
C HIS A 254 7.44 -2.41 23.56
N SER A 255 6.17 -2.70 23.27
CA SER A 255 5.77 -3.90 22.58
C SER A 255 6.66 -4.03 21.35
N HIS A 256 7.58 -5.00 21.38
CA HIS A 256 8.41 -5.34 20.24
C HIS A 256 7.50 -6.03 19.22
N HIS A 257 6.79 -5.22 18.42
CA HIS A 257 6.04 -5.72 17.27
C HIS A 257 7.04 -6.19 16.21
N THR A 258 7.06 -7.48 15.93
CA THR A 258 7.79 -8.09 14.81
C THR A 258 6.94 -8.00 13.55
N ASP A 259 7.06 -6.88 12.84
CA ASP A 259 6.44 -6.73 11.52
C ASP A 259 7.33 -7.42 10.47
N ASP A 260 6.76 -8.38 9.76
CA ASP A 260 7.41 -9.09 8.65
C ASP A 260 7.54 -8.19 7.42
N ILE A 261 6.63 -7.22 7.28
CA ILE A 261 6.62 -6.24 6.18
C ILE A 261 7.18 -4.92 6.68
N ALA A 262 8.24 -4.49 6.01
CA ALA A 262 8.92 -3.25 6.29
C ALA A 262 9.24 -2.50 4.99
N ALA A 263 9.46 -1.20 5.14
CA ALA A 263 9.96 -0.36 4.07
C ALA A 263 11.39 0.08 4.34
N PHE A 264 12.20 0.20 3.28
CA PHE A 264 13.46 0.91 3.34
C PHE A 264 13.63 1.84 2.15
N VAL A 265 14.49 2.82 2.34
CA VAL A 265 14.70 3.92 1.41
C VAL A 265 16.15 3.96 1.00
N PHE A 266 16.39 4.18 -0.29
CA PHE A 266 17.70 4.49 -0.83
C PHE A 266 17.70 5.94 -1.34
N LYS A 267 18.69 6.72 -0.94
CA LYS A 267 18.93 8.08 -1.41
C LYS A 267 20.38 8.22 -1.85
N ASN A 268 20.61 8.85 -2.99
CA ASN A 268 21.95 9.23 -3.40
C ASN A 268 21.94 10.41 -4.38
N GLU A 269 22.94 11.26 -4.31
CA GLU A 269 23.11 12.39 -5.24
C GLU A 269 23.87 12.00 -6.51
N ARG A 270 24.59 10.87 -6.48
CA ARG A 270 25.26 10.35 -7.67
C ARG A 270 24.24 9.80 -8.67
N ALA A 271 24.59 9.89 -9.95
CA ALA A 271 23.77 9.36 -11.01
C ALA A 271 23.93 7.83 -11.10
N PHE A 272 22.89 7.14 -11.54
CA PHE A 272 22.95 5.72 -11.86
C PHE A 272 23.44 5.50 -13.29
N ASP A 273 24.25 4.45 -13.46
CA ASP A 273 24.48 3.82 -14.75
C ASP A 273 23.21 3.04 -15.17
N PRO A 274 22.61 3.33 -16.33
CA PRO A 274 21.37 2.68 -16.76
C PRO A 274 21.46 1.17 -16.91
N GLU A 275 22.55 0.65 -17.47
CA GLU A 275 22.69 -0.78 -17.74
C GLU A 275 22.90 -1.57 -16.44
N ARG A 276 23.76 -1.05 -15.55
CA ARG A 276 23.99 -1.67 -14.23
C ARG A 276 22.72 -1.70 -13.39
N LEU A 277 22.00 -0.58 -13.37
CA LEU A 277 20.77 -0.49 -12.58
C LEU A 277 19.69 -1.45 -13.12
N ASP A 278 19.49 -1.51 -14.43
CA ASP A 278 18.52 -2.41 -15.05
C ASP A 278 18.84 -3.88 -14.77
N GLN A 279 20.10 -4.29 -14.94
CA GLN A 279 20.56 -5.64 -14.63
C GLN A 279 20.36 -6.00 -13.15
N PHE A 280 20.70 -5.07 -12.25
CA PHE A 280 20.56 -5.27 -10.82
C PHE A 280 19.09 -5.41 -10.41
N LEU A 281 18.24 -4.46 -10.80
CA LEU A 281 16.82 -4.47 -10.47
C LEU A 281 16.11 -5.69 -11.09
N GLY A 282 16.43 -6.06 -12.33
CA GLY A 282 15.91 -7.27 -12.96
C GLY A 282 16.25 -8.54 -12.15
N SER A 283 17.49 -8.64 -11.66
CA SER A 283 17.92 -9.75 -10.81
C SER A 283 17.19 -9.76 -9.46
N MET A 284 17.00 -8.59 -8.84
CA MET A 284 16.25 -8.47 -7.58
C MET A 284 14.77 -8.86 -7.76
N VAL A 285 14.14 -8.44 -8.84
CA VAL A 285 12.75 -8.80 -9.17
C VAL A 285 12.61 -10.30 -9.42
N GLN A 286 13.59 -10.93 -10.08
CA GLN A 286 13.57 -12.37 -10.32
C GLN A 286 13.68 -13.18 -9.02
N VAL A 287 14.54 -12.75 -8.09
CA VAL A 287 14.81 -13.48 -6.83
C VAL A 287 13.80 -13.14 -5.74
N PHE A 288 13.52 -11.85 -5.53
CA PHE A 288 12.73 -11.32 -4.42
C PHE A 288 11.36 -10.82 -4.83
N GLY A 289 10.98 -10.89 -6.11
CA GLY A 289 9.69 -10.39 -6.60
C GLY A 289 8.47 -10.84 -5.78
N PRO A 290 8.37 -12.11 -5.31
CA PRO A 290 7.27 -12.55 -4.44
C PRO A 290 7.21 -11.86 -3.06
N GLN A 291 8.35 -11.35 -2.58
CA GLN A 291 8.49 -10.66 -1.30
C GLN A 291 8.36 -9.14 -1.46
N MET A 292 8.70 -8.61 -2.63
CA MET A 292 8.46 -7.21 -2.98
C MET A 292 6.94 -6.99 -3.10
N LEU A 293 6.40 -6.04 -2.36
CA LEU A 293 4.98 -5.68 -2.47
C LEU A 293 4.86 -4.47 -3.37
N ARG A 294 5.57 -3.40 -3.02
CA ARG A 294 5.51 -2.12 -3.72
C ARG A 294 6.87 -1.47 -3.73
N TYR A 295 7.25 -0.92 -4.87
CA TYR A 295 8.46 -0.12 -4.98
C TYR A 295 8.28 1.00 -5.98
N LYS A 296 8.90 2.15 -5.74
CA LYS A 296 8.89 3.31 -6.63
C LYS A 296 10.13 4.15 -6.37
N GLY A 297 10.54 4.91 -7.37
CA GLY A 297 11.49 5.98 -7.16
C GLY A 297 11.64 6.91 -8.34
N VAL A 298 12.31 8.02 -8.05
CA VAL A 298 12.80 8.99 -9.02
C VAL A 298 14.31 8.84 -9.06
N LEU A 299 14.84 8.69 -10.26
CA LEU A 299 16.23 8.36 -10.49
C LEU A 299 16.91 9.48 -11.26
N SER A 300 18.10 9.86 -10.78
CA SER A 300 19.09 10.59 -11.55
C SER A 300 19.89 9.57 -12.35
N MET A 301 19.75 9.59 -13.68
CA MET A 301 20.45 8.67 -14.58
C MET A 301 21.57 9.40 -15.32
N ALA A 302 22.72 8.74 -15.48
CA ALA A 302 23.83 9.28 -16.24
C ALA A 302 23.40 9.55 -17.69
N GLY A 303 23.68 10.76 -18.18
CA GLY A 303 23.30 11.19 -19.54
C GLY A 303 21.83 11.58 -19.73
N ALA A 304 20.99 11.53 -18.69
CA ALA A 304 19.59 11.97 -18.77
C ALA A 304 19.39 13.40 -18.27
N GLU A 305 18.69 14.23 -19.05
CA GLU A 305 18.22 15.57 -18.62
C GLU A 305 16.87 15.52 -17.89
N ARG A 306 16.18 14.39 -17.94
CA ARG A 306 14.88 14.17 -17.32
C ARG A 306 14.99 13.18 -16.17
N LYS A 307 14.09 13.31 -15.21
CA LYS A 307 13.88 12.32 -14.15
C LYS A 307 13.44 11.01 -14.78
N VAL A 308 14.02 9.90 -14.34
CA VAL A 308 13.46 8.57 -14.66
C VAL A 308 12.62 8.13 -13.47
N VAL A 309 11.34 7.86 -13.69
CA VAL A 309 10.45 7.32 -12.67
C VAL A 309 10.35 5.83 -12.91
N PHE A 310 10.60 5.04 -11.89
CA PHE A 310 10.32 3.60 -11.93
C PHE A 310 9.32 3.24 -10.83
N GLN A 311 8.53 2.22 -11.08
CA GLN A 311 7.67 1.63 -10.07
C GLN A 311 7.41 0.16 -10.36
N GLY A 312 6.97 -0.56 -9.34
CA GLY A 312 6.46 -1.89 -9.53
C GLY A 312 5.58 -2.38 -8.41
N VAL A 313 4.85 -3.43 -8.75
CA VAL A 313 4.04 -4.24 -7.86
C VAL A 313 4.52 -5.66 -8.03
N HIS A 314 5.08 -6.20 -6.96
CA HIS A 314 5.55 -7.58 -6.97
C HIS A 314 6.62 -7.86 -8.03
N GLN A 315 6.31 -8.69 -9.02
CA GLN A 315 7.21 -9.01 -10.13
C GLN A 315 7.10 -8.08 -11.32
N ILE A 316 6.14 -7.15 -11.30
CA ILE A 316 5.85 -6.27 -12.42
C ILE A 316 6.55 -4.95 -12.18
N MET A 317 7.51 -4.62 -13.04
CA MET A 317 8.25 -3.37 -13.01
C MET A 317 8.03 -2.59 -14.30
N GLY A 318 7.87 -1.28 -14.18
CA GLY A 318 7.83 -0.35 -15.30
C GLY A 318 8.66 0.90 -15.02
N SER A 319 9.09 1.56 -16.08
CA SER A 319 9.79 2.85 -16.01
C SER A 319 9.26 3.83 -17.06
N ASP A 320 9.33 5.11 -16.75
CA ASP A 320 8.93 6.20 -17.65
C ASP A 320 9.81 7.44 -17.45
N LEU A 321 9.78 8.34 -18.42
CA LEU A 321 10.46 9.63 -18.37
C LEU A 321 9.57 10.66 -17.66
N GLY A 322 9.93 11.02 -16.44
CA GLY A 322 9.31 12.09 -15.68
C GLY A 322 9.67 13.49 -16.20
N ALA A 323 9.42 14.50 -15.37
CA ALA A 323 9.71 15.89 -15.70
C ALA A 323 11.21 16.14 -15.96
N LYS A 324 11.51 17.18 -16.74
CA LYS A 324 12.88 17.69 -16.86
C LYS A 324 13.38 18.17 -15.49
N TRP A 325 14.65 17.92 -15.18
CA TRP A 325 15.26 18.51 -13.98
C TRP A 325 15.24 20.03 -14.08
N GLY A 326 14.88 20.72 -13.00
CA GLY A 326 15.00 22.19 -12.92
C GLY A 326 16.46 22.64 -13.06
N GLU A 327 16.69 23.89 -13.47
CA GLU A 327 18.05 24.43 -13.65
C GLU A 327 18.86 24.43 -12.34
N ASP A 328 18.19 24.71 -11.21
CA ASP A 328 18.79 24.73 -9.86
C ASP A 328 18.31 23.57 -8.96
N GLU A 329 17.64 22.56 -9.54
CA GLU A 329 17.15 21.42 -8.76
C GLU A 329 18.30 20.42 -8.47
N PRO A 330 18.57 20.06 -7.20
CA PRO A 330 19.56 19.05 -6.90
C PRO A 330 19.12 17.71 -7.50
N ARG A 331 19.97 17.16 -8.36
CA ARG A 331 19.73 15.86 -8.97
C ARG A 331 20.04 14.77 -7.95
N SER A 332 18.99 14.20 -7.38
CA SER A 332 19.11 13.09 -6.44
C SER A 332 18.20 11.95 -6.82
N SER A 333 18.71 10.73 -6.68
CA SER A 333 17.94 9.52 -6.75
C SER A 333 17.30 9.21 -5.39
N LYS A 334 16.04 8.81 -5.42
CA LYS A 334 15.27 8.41 -4.25
C LYS A 334 14.39 7.23 -4.58
N MET A 335 14.59 6.12 -3.87
CA MET A 335 13.90 4.86 -4.09
C MET A 335 13.31 4.37 -2.78
N VAL A 336 12.15 3.75 -2.82
CA VAL A 336 11.52 3.10 -1.67
C VAL A 336 11.09 1.70 -2.08
N PHE A 337 11.43 0.74 -1.22
CA PHE A 337 11.08 -0.67 -1.36
C PHE A 337 10.27 -1.08 -0.15
N ILE A 338 9.09 -1.64 -0.39
CA ILE A 338 8.19 -2.18 0.62
C ILE A 338 8.07 -3.67 0.34
N GLY A 339 8.41 -4.49 1.32
CA GLY A 339 8.36 -5.94 1.14
C GLY A 339 8.51 -6.74 2.42
N LYS A 340 8.24 -8.04 2.28
CA LYS A 340 8.35 -9.01 3.37
C LYS A 340 9.80 -9.47 3.53
N ASN A 341 10.41 -9.21 4.68
CA ASN A 341 11.75 -9.69 5.03
C ASN A 341 12.80 -9.47 3.91
N LEU A 342 12.75 -8.30 3.25
CA LEU A 342 13.67 -7.97 2.17
C LEU A 342 15.09 -7.78 2.73
N PRO A 343 16.14 -8.32 2.08
CA PRO A 343 17.51 -8.14 2.52
C PRO A 343 18.00 -6.72 2.19
N LYS A 344 17.64 -5.74 3.04
CA LYS A 344 17.97 -4.30 2.88
C LYS A 344 19.43 -4.10 2.47
N ASP A 345 20.37 -4.72 3.18
CA ASP A 345 21.81 -4.62 2.91
C ASP A 345 22.21 -5.02 1.49
N VAL A 346 21.59 -6.07 0.95
CA VAL A 346 21.88 -6.54 -0.42
C VAL A 346 21.37 -5.51 -1.42
N PHE A 347 20.18 -4.95 -1.19
CA PHE A 347 19.61 -3.89 -2.01
C PHE A 347 20.47 -2.63 -1.98
N ILE A 348 20.82 -2.14 -0.80
CA ILE A 348 21.61 -0.91 -0.64
C ILE A 348 22.98 -1.07 -1.31
N ARG A 349 23.73 -2.12 -0.98
CA ARG A 349 25.07 -2.34 -1.55
C ARG A 349 25.03 -2.54 -3.07
N GLY A 350 24.02 -3.25 -3.57
CA GLY A 350 23.84 -3.45 -5.01
C GLY A 350 23.52 -2.14 -5.75
N LEU A 351 22.65 -1.31 -5.19
CA LEU A 351 22.35 0.01 -5.74
C LEU A 351 23.59 0.91 -5.72
N GLU A 352 24.40 0.89 -4.65
CA GLU A 352 25.63 1.69 -4.57
C GLU A 352 26.64 1.35 -5.68
N GLN A 353 26.71 0.08 -6.10
CA GLN A 353 27.57 -0.37 -7.20
C GLN A 353 27.10 0.09 -8.59
N CYS A 354 25.83 0.49 -8.70
CA CYS A 354 25.23 1.01 -9.93
C CYS A 354 25.46 2.52 -10.12
N LEU A 355 26.05 3.23 -9.14
CA LEU A 355 26.29 4.67 -9.21
C LEU A 355 27.58 5.00 -9.96
N VAL A 356 27.60 6.15 -10.65
CA VAL A 356 28.74 6.67 -11.43
C VAL A 356 29.04 8.15 -11.16
#